data_AF-N1RYV3-F1
#
_entry.id   AF-N1RYV3-F1
#
_cell.length_a   1.000
_cell.length_b   1.000
_cell.length_c   1.000
_cell.angle_alpha   90.00
_cell.angle_beta   90.00
_cell.angle_gamma   90.00
#
_symmetry.space_group_name_H-M   'P 1'
#
loop_
_entity.id
_entity.type
_entity.pdbx_description
1 polymer ?
#
loop_
_entity_poly.entity_id
_entity_poly.type
_entity_poly.pdbx_seq_one_letter_code
_entity_poly.pdbx_strand_id
1 'polypeptide(L)'
;MVNYGVSRACETCKKRRKKCDETRPDCLRCVKSRRRCPGYKDNTSLLFRHYQPSTPPLERWHPSTDFILEATALDIFLDNLVVQSRDRSHSRGFLDGMHYLFATSAPTSTLMRAARIVVLSSLANRYRRDSLMSLVRRQYGQVLVDYTTDLSQQTASPSVEHFFTAVLLGLYEVSFLPAVG
;
A
#
# COMPACT_ATOMS: atom_id res chain seq x y z
N MET A 1 30.10 10.55 22.63
CA MET A 1 29.31 9.88 21.58
C MET A 1 28.02 9.33 22.18
N VAL A 2 26.89 9.98 21.94
CA VAL A 2 25.56 9.52 22.40
C VAL A 2 24.91 8.80 21.22
N ASN A 3 24.61 7.51 21.36
CA ASN A 3 23.92 6.74 20.32
C ASN A 3 22.41 6.94 20.47
N TYR A 4 21.77 7.57 19.47
CA TYR A 4 20.33 7.80 19.41
C TYR A 4 19.53 6.58 18.87
N GLY A 5 20.02 5.36 19.13
CA GLY A 5 19.40 4.13 18.64
C GLY A 5 18.79 3.27 19.76
N VAL A 6 17.77 2.48 19.42
CA VAL A 6 17.19 1.48 20.33
C VAL A 6 18.29 0.53 20.82
N SER A 7 18.50 0.48 22.14
CA SER A 7 19.58 -0.31 22.73
C SER A 7 19.37 -1.81 22.51
N ARG A 8 20.37 -2.47 21.90
CA ARG A 8 20.45 -3.92 21.69
C ARG A 8 20.87 -4.71 22.94
N ALA A 9 21.12 -4.03 24.06
CA ALA A 9 21.50 -4.67 25.31
C ALA A 9 20.41 -5.62 25.84
N CYS A 10 20.82 -6.69 26.54
CA CYS A 10 19.87 -7.50 27.29
C CYS A 10 19.20 -6.67 28.40
N GLU A 11 18.01 -7.07 28.83
CA GLU A 11 17.22 -6.28 29.81
C GLU A 11 17.95 -6.08 31.14
N THR A 12 18.71 -7.09 31.60
CA THR A 12 19.52 -6.96 32.82
C THR A 12 20.60 -5.89 32.68
N CYS A 13 21.28 -5.80 31.54
CA CYS A 13 22.29 -4.76 31.29
C CYS A 13 21.65 -3.37 31.11
N LYS A 14 20.48 -3.29 30.46
CA LYS A 14 19.69 -2.04 30.35
C LYS A 14 19.32 -1.49 31.72
N LYS A 15 18.70 -2.31 32.58
CA LYS A 15 18.33 -1.91 33.96
C LYS A 15 19.53 -1.45 34.76
N ARG A 16 20.69 -2.09 34.56
CA ARG A 16 21.94 -1.73 35.25
C ARG A 16 22.67 -0.54 34.62
N ARG A 17 22.19 -0.01 33.49
CA ARG A 17 22.84 1.06 32.72
C ARG A 17 24.31 0.77 32.45
N LYS A 18 24.62 -0.48 32.10
CA LYS A 18 25.97 -0.92 31.70
C LYS A 18 25.92 -1.38 30.24
N LYS A 19 27.00 -1.12 29.50
CA LYS A 19 27.18 -1.64 28.13
C LYS A 19 26.94 -3.16 28.13
N CYS A 20 26.24 -3.71 27.15
CA CYS A 20 26.11 -5.15 26.98
C CYS A 20 27.14 -5.62 25.96
N ASP A 21 27.68 -6.81 26.16
CA ASP A 21 28.63 -7.45 25.23
C ASP A 21 27.92 -8.24 24.11
N GLU A 22 26.59 -8.37 24.18
CA GLU A 22 25.72 -8.92 23.13
C GLU A 22 26.01 -10.40 22.75
N THR A 23 26.80 -11.13 23.54
CA THR A 23 27.00 -12.58 23.32
C THR A 23 25.71 -13.35 23.53
N ARG A 24 25.53 -14.42 22.75
CA ARG A 24 24.36 -15.32 22.80
C ARG A 24 24.79 -16.73 23.24
N PRO A 25 23.95 -17.48 23.98
CA PRO A 25 22.59 -17.15 24.40
C PRO A 25 22.53 -16.11 25.54
N ASP A 26 23.57 -16.04 26.38
CA ASP A 26 23.68 -15.11 27.50
C ASP A 26 24.87 -14.16 27.36
N CYS A 27 24.72 -12.93 27.86
CA CYS A 27 25.83 -11.98 27.88
C CYS A 27 26.85 -12.30 28.97
N LEU A 28 28.15 -12.17 28.66
CA LEU A 28 29.25 -12.43 29.58
C LEU A 28 29.16 -11.59 30.86
N ARG A 29 28.59 -10.38 30.79
CA ARG A 29 28.39 -9.54 31.99
C ARG A 29 27.38 -10.13 32.96
N CYS A 30 26.29 -10.72 32.48
CA CYS A 30 25.33 -11.41 33.32
C CYS A 30 25.94 -12.67 33.93
N VAL A 31 26.64 -13.47 33.11
CA VAL A 31 27.33 -14.69 33.56
C VAL A 31 28.36 -14.37 34.65
N LYS A 32 29.27 -13.42 34.41
CA LYS A 32 30.30 -13.02 35.39
C LYS A 32 29.72 -12.44 36.67
N SER A 33 28.58 -11.74 36.59
CA SER A 33 27.91 -11.20 37.78
C SER A 33 26.93 -12.18 38.44
N ARG A 34 26.92 -13.46 37.99
CA ARG A 34 26.04 -14.52 38.49
C ARG A 34 24.56 -14.12 38.48
N ARG A 35 24.13 -13.39 37.45
CA ARG A 35 22.74 -12.98 37.24
C ARG A 35 22.13 -13.71 36.05
N ARG A 36 20.84 -14.04 36.16
CA ARG A 36 20.08 -14.57 35.02
C ARG A 36 20.01 -13.53 33.91
N CYS A 37 20.48 -13.91 32.73
CA CYS A 37 20.26 -13.14 31.51
C CYS A 37 18.91 -13.60 30.91
N PRO A 38 17.96 -12.69 30.67
CA PRO A 38 16.68 -13.06 30.07
C PRO A 38 16.77 -13.25 28.54
N GLY A 39 17.98 -13.26 27.98
CA GLY A 39 18.22 -13.18 26.55
C GLY A 39 17.96 -11.79 25.98
N TYR A 40 17.74 -11.74 24.66
CA TYR A 40 17.51 -10.53 23.89
C TYR A 40 16.10 -10.58 23.31
N LYS A 41 15.34 -9.48 23.44
CA LYS A 41 14.05 -9.37 22.74
C LYS A 41 14.30 -9.25 21.24
N ASP A 42 13.59 -10.04 20.46
CA ASP A 42 13.64 -9.95 19.01
C ASP A 42 12.80 -8.75 18.57
N ASN A 43 13.45 -7.61 18.31
CA ASN A 43 12.80 -6.40 17.83
C ASN A 43 12.47 -6.47 16.33
N THR A 44 12.53 -7.65 15.71
CA THR A 44 12.16 -7.89 14.30
C THR A 44 10.72 -7.47 13.99
N SER A 45 9.82 -7.51 14.98
CA SER A 45 8.44 -7.05 14.87
C SER A 45 8.26 -5.52 14.89
N LEU A 46 9.29 -4.76 15.31
CA LEU A 46 9.26 -3.29 15.37
C LEU A 46 10.10 -2.64 14.27
N LEU A 47 10.71 -3.44 13.41
CA LEU A 47 11.34 -2.95 12.20
C LEU A 47 10.26 -2.70 11.16
N PHE A 48 9.99 -1.43 10.86
CA PHE A 48 9.36 -1.05 9.61
C PHE A 48 10.28 -1.50 8.48
N ARG A 49 10.08 -2.74 8.02
CA ARG A 49 10.75 -3.24 6.83
C ARG A 49 10.14 -2.46 5.67
N HIS A 50 10.95 -1.64 5.00
CA HIS A 50 10.57 -1.11 3.69
C HIS A 50 10.18 -2.31 2.84
N TYR A 51 8.90 -2.41 2.52
CA TYR A 51 8.42 -3.42 1.60
C TYR A 51 9.01 -3.07 0.24
N GLN A 52 10.07 -3.79 -0.12
CA GLN A 52 10.53 -3.86 -1.50
C GLN A 52 9.79 -5.05 -2.11
N PRO A 53 8.80 -4.81 -2.97
CA PRO A 53 8.16 -5.89 -3.70
C PRO A 53 9.22 -6.59 -4.53
N SER A 54 9.48 -7.86 -4.25
CA SER A 54 10.24 -8.73 -5.13
C SER A 54 9.35 -9.06 -6.32
N THR A 55 9.25 -8.13 -7.28
CA THR A 55 8.62 -8.43 -8.56
C THR A 55 9.60 -9.27 -9.39
N PRO A 56 9.20 -10.43 -9.94
CA PRO A 56 9.96 -11.04 -11.01
C PRO A 56 10.12 -10.00 -12.13
N PRO A 57 11.25 -9.98 -12.87
CA PRO A 57 11.42 -9.09 -14.00
C PRO A 57 10.28 -9.37 -14.99
N LEU A 58 9.30 -8.47 -15.08
CA LEU A 58 8.42 -8.40 -16.24
C LEU A 58 9.26 -7.82 -17.38
N GLU A 59 10.22 -8.62 -17.84
CA GLU A 59 11.22 -8.26 -18.82
C GLU A 59 10.69 -8.53 -20.23
N ARG A 60 10.85 -7.51 -21.08
CA ARG A 60 10.40 -7.33 -22.48
C ARG A 60 8.94 -6.88 -22.63
N TRP A 61 8.79 -5.56 -22.61
CA TRP A 61 7.57 -4.86 -23.01
C TRP A 61 7.37 -4.96 -24.53
N HIS A 62 6.12 -5.19 -24.94
CA HIS A 62 5.61 -5.09 -26.29
C HIS A 62 4.33 -4.24 -26.23
N PRO A 63 3.88 -3.53 -27.30
CA PRO A 63 2.63 -2.77 -27.27
C PRO A 63 1.39 -3.57 -26.83
N SER A 64 1.44 -4.91 -26.96
CA SER A 64 0.44 -5.83 -26.43
C SER A 64 0.39 -5.89 -24.90
N THR A 65 1.45 -5.51 -24.20
CA THR A 65 1.52 -5.51 -22.74
C THR A 65 0.57 -4.47 -22.13
N ASP A 66 0.35 -3.33 -22.77
CA ASP A 66 -0.57 -2.29 -22.26
C ASP A 66 -2.03 -2.75 -22.36
N PHE A 67 -2.40 -3.44 -23.45
CA PHE A 67 -3.71 -4.09 -23.59
C PHE A 67 -3.92 -5.19 -22.54
N ILE A 68 -2.89 -6.02 -22.29
CA ILE A 68 -2.94 -7.05 -21.25
C ILE A 68 -3.06 -6.42 -19.85
N LEU A 69 -2.33 -5.32 -19.60
CA LEU A 69 -2.40 -4.55 -18.36
C LEU A 69 -3.80 -3.98 -18.15
N GLU A 70 -4.43 -3.38 -19.16
CA GLU A 70 -5.81 -2.87 -19.05
C GLU A 70 -6.83 -4.00 -18.80
N ALA A 71 -6.66 -5.15 -19.46
CA ALA A 71 -7.52 -6.31 -19.29
C ALA A 71 -7.42 -6.93 -17.89
N THR A 72 -6.23 -6.93 -17.29
CA THR A 72 -5.96 -7.52 -15.96
C THR A 72 -5.95 -6.50 -14.82
N ALA A 73 -6.12 -5.22 -15.12
CA ALA A 73 -5.97 -4.13 -14.15
C ALA A 73 -6.86 -4.30 -12.91
N LEU A 74 -8.11 -4.75 -13.09
CA LEU A 74 -9.04 -4.89 -11.97
C LEU A 74 -8.67 -6.05 -11.03
N ASP A 75 -8.14 -7.16 -11.56
CA ASP A 75 -7.63 -8.25 -10.75
C ASP A 75 -6.41 -7.78 -9.94
N ILE A 76 -5.48 -7.09 -10.62
CA ILE A 76 -4.30 -6.49 -9.98
C ILE A 76 -4.72 -5.47 -8.91
N PHE A 77 -5.80 -4.73 -9.13
CA PHE A 77 -6.35 -3.78 -8.17
C PHE A 77 -6.86 -4.50 -6.92
N LEU A 78 -7.68 -5.54 -7.10
CA LEU A 78 -8.22 -6.32 -5.99
C LEU A 78 -7.09 -6.97 -5.17
N ASP A 79 -6.07 -7.51 -5.85
CA ASP A 79 -4.96 -8.18 -5.19
C ASP A 79 -4.01 -7.21 -4.44
N ASN A 80 -3.74 -6.04 -5.02
CA ASN A 80 -2.69 -5.14 -4.49
C ASN A 80 -3.23 -3.98 -3.65
N LEU A 81 -4.49 -3.58 -3.84
CA LEU A 81 -5.05 -2.38 -3.23
C LEU A 81 -6.25 -2.67 -2.32
N VAL A 82 -6.86 -3.85 -2.36
CA VAL A 82 -7.94 -4.20 -1.42
C VAL A 82 -7.36 -5.04 -0.29
N VAL A 83 -7.34 -4.47 0.92
CA VAL A 83 -6.76 -5.13 2.09
C VAL A 83 -7.86 -5.54 3.04
N GLN A 84 -8.08 -6.86 3.18
CA GLN A 84 -8.99 -7.38 4.19
C GLN A 84 -8.38 -7.24 5.58
N SER A 85 -9.20 -6.80 6.55
CA SER A 85 -8.77 -6.78 7.95
C SER A 85 -8.76 -8.19 8.55
N ARG A 86 -7.70 -8.52 9.30
CA ARG A 86 -7.63 -9.74 10.12
C ARG A 86 -8.53 -9.68 11.34
N ASP A 87 -8.86 -8.47 11.80
CA ASP A 87 -9.75 -8.23 12.93
C ASP A 87 -10.72 -7.09 12.60
N ARG A 88 -11.97 -7.46 12.32
CA ARG A 88 -13.04 -6.53 11.93
C ARG A 88 -13.54 -5.65 13.07
N SER A 89 -13.16 -5.93 14.33
CA SER A 89 -13.48 -5.07 15.46
C SER A 89 -12.67 -3.76 15.47
N HIS A 90 -11.47 -3.77 14.87
CA HIS A 90 -10.56 -2.62 14.82
C HIS A 90 -10.60 -1.88 13.48
N SER A 91 -10.82 -2.60 12.37
CA SER A 91 -10.93 -2.00 11.03
C SER A 91 -11.67 -2.94 10.10
N ARG A 92 -12.44 -2.40 9.15
CA ARG A 92 -13.06 -3.21 8.09
C ARG A 92 -12.06 -3.69 7.03
N GLY A 93 -10.94 -2.99 6.89
CA GLY A 93 -9.99 -3.19 5.80
C GLY A 93 -9.94 -1.97 4.87
N PHE A 94 -8.88 -1.87 4.07
CA PHE A 94 -8.75 -0.80 3.10
C PHE A 94 -9.50 -1.17 1.83
N LEU A 95 -10.41 -0.27 1.40
CA LEU A 95 -11.31 -0.49 0.27
C LEU A 95 -12.14 -1.79 0.42
N ASP A 96 -12.56 -2.10 1.64
CA ASP A 96 -13.44 -3.24 1.94
C ASP A 96 -14.75 -3.14 1.13
N GLY A 97 -15.22 -4.28 0.61
CA GLY A 97 -16.41 -4.37 -0.23
C GLY A 97 -16.19 -4.23 -1.74
N MET A 98 -14.99 -3.83 -2.20
CA MET A 98 -14.72 -3.65 -3.65
C MET A 98 -14.90 -4.91 -4.49
N HIS A 99 -14.62 -6.10 -3.92
CA HIS A 99 -14.87 -7.38 -4.60
C HIS A 99 -16.33 -7.55 -4.98
N TYR A 100 -17.24 -7.28 -4.03
CA TYR A 100 -18.67 -7.37 -4.27
C TYR A 100 -19.13 -6.26 -5.22
N LEU A 101 -18.66 -5.04 -5.01
CA LEU A 101 -19.06 -3.89 -5.81
C LEU A 101 -18.70 -4.09 -7.30
N PHE A 102 -17.49 -4.57 -7.60
CA PHE A 102 -17.07 -4.90 -8.97
C PHE A 102 -17.90 -6.01 -9.60
N ALA A 103 -18.31 -7.02 -8.83
CA ALA A 103 -19.16 -8.10 -9.33
C ALA A 103 -20.57 -7.61 -9.70
N THR A 104 -21.02 -6.50 -9.11
CA THR A 104 -22.36 -5.94 -9.32
C THR A 104 -22.41 -4.70 -10.23
N SER A 105 -21.27 -4.06 -10.48
CA SER A 105 -21.18 -2.83 -11.30
C SER A 105 -20.96 -3.14 -12.78
N ALA A 106 -21.40 -2.23 -13.65
CA ALA A 106 -21.17 -2.36 -15.08
C ALA A 106 -19.65 -2.25 -15.41
N PRO A 107 -19.11 -3.06 -16.34
CA PRO A 107 -17.66 -3.08 -16.63
C PRO A 107 -17.10 -1.75 -17.17
N THR A 108 -17.99 -0.93 -17.74
CA THR A 108 -17.73 0.40 -18.29
C THR A 108 -18.03 1.53 -17.31
N SER A 109 -18.44 1.22 -16.07
CA SER A 109 -18.83 2.25 -15.11
C SER A 109 -17.66 3.16 -14.69
N THR A 110 -18.01 4.35 -14.19
CA THR A 110 -17.03 5.32 -13.69
C THR A 110 -16.16 4.74 -12.57
N LEU A 111 -16.74 3.90 -11.70
CA LEU A 111 -16.02 3.13 -10.68
C LEU A 111 -14.95 2.21 -11.28
N MET A 112 -15.34 1.38 -12.25
CA MET A 112 -14.42 0.42 -12.86
C MET A 112 -13.26 1.12 -13.57
N ARG A 113 -13.53 2.26 -14.22
CA ARG A 113 -12.47 3.06 -14.84
C ARG A 113 -11.60 3.79 -13.82
N ALA A 114 -12.16 4.32 -12.73
CA ALA A 114 -11.41 4.93 -11.65
C ALA A 114 -10.45 3.92 -10.98
N ALA A 115 -10.91 2.68 -10.77
CA ALA A 115 -10.05 1.62 -10.23
C ALA A 115 -8.87 1.29 -11.16
N ARG A 116 -9.12 1.21 -12.49
CA ARG A 116 -8.07 1.04 -13.49
C ARG A 116 -7.06 2.18 -13.45
N ILE A 117 -7.50 3.43 -13.33
CA ILE A 117 -6.61 4.59 -13.19
C ILE A 117 -5.69 4.43 -11.98
N VAL A 118 -6.23 4.10 -10.80
CA VAL A 118 -5.43 3.98 -9.56
C VAL A 118 -4.36 2.88 -9.69
N VAL A 119 -4.72 1.70 -10.17
CA VAL A 119 -3.77 0.59 -10.28
C VAL A 119 -2.73 0.83 -11.38
N LEU A 120 -3.13 1.33 -12.56
CA LEU A 120 -2.20 1.66 -13.64
C LEU A 120 -1.26 2.81 -13.23
N SER A 121 -1.74 3.75 -12.40
CA SER A 121 -0.93 4.78 -11.73
C SER A 121 0.19 4.18 -10.90
N SER A 122 -0.19 3.27 -10.00
CA SER A 122 0.75 2.55 -9.14
C SER A 122 1.79 1.77 -9.97
N LEU A 123 1.36 1.09 -11.04
CA LEU A 123 2.26 0.31 -11.89
C LEU A 123 3.21 1.20 -12.69
N ALA A 124 2.74 2.28 -13.31
CA ALA A 124 3.64 3.12 -14.08
C ALA A 124 4.63 3.87 -13.20
N ASN A 125 4.24 4.32 -12.00
CA ASN A 125 5.17 4.92 -11.05
C ASN A 125 6.21 3.89 -10.58
N ARG A 126 5.78 2.67 -10.26
CA ARG A 126 6.66 1.57 -9.88
C ARG A 126 7.70 1.25 -10.94
N TYR A 127 7.28 1.18 -12.21
CA TYR A 127 8.13 0.82 -13.34
C TYR A 127 8.72 2.03 -14.06
N ARG A 128 8.52 3.26 -13.56
CA ARG A 128 8.97 4.53 -14.16
C ARG A 128 8.59 4.66 -15.64
N ARG A 129 7.31 4.44 -15.97
CA ARG A 129 6.79 4.49 -17.34
C ARG A 129 5.98 5.76 -17.61
N ASP A 130 6.64 6.75 -18.21
CA ASP A 130 6.02 8.06 -18.49
C ASP A 130 4.92 8.01 -19.56
N SER A 131 5.04 7.12 -20.55
CA SER A 131 4.02 6.93 -21.59
C SER A 131 2.70 6.42 -21.00
N LEU A 132 2.79 5.44 -20.09
CA LEU A 132 1.64 4.90 -19.36
C LEU A 132 1.05 5.95 -18.42
N MET A 133 1.87 6.76 -17.75
CA MET A 133 1.37 7.90 -16.95
C MET A 133 0.66 8.95 -17.79
N SER A 134 1.12 9.21 -18.99
CA SER A 134 0.46 10.13 -19.92
C SER A 134 -0.88 9.58 -20.41
N LEU A 135 -1.01 8.27 -20.62
CA LEU A 135 -2.29 7.61 -20.90
C LEU A 135 -3.25 7.72 -19.71
N VAL A 136 -2.78 7.37 -18.50
CA VAL A 136 -3.60 7.37 -17.29
C VAL A 136 -4.11 8.78 -16.94
N ARG A 137 -3.28 9.82 -17.10
CA ARG A 137 -3.71 11.22 -16.91
C ARG A 137 -4.84 11.63 -17.85
N ARG A 138 -4.77 11.21 -19.12
CA ARG A 138 -5.84 11.47 -20.10
C ARG A 138 -7.12 10.72 -19.73
N GLN A 139 -7.00 9.45 -19.36
CA GLN A 139 -8.15 8.65 -18.91
C GLN A 139 -8.78 9.25 -17.65
N TYR A 140 -7.99 9.69 -16.68
CA TYR A 140 -8.47 10.36 -15.47
C TYR A 140 -9.27 11.63 -15.78
N GLY A 141 -8.76 12.50 -16.67
CA GLY A 141 -9.52 13.68 -17.10
C GLY A 141 -10.89 13.33 -17.68
N GLN A 142 -10.95 12.28 -18.51
CA GLN A 142 -12.22 11.79 -19.05
C GLN A 142 -13.14 11.21 -17.97
N VAL A 143 -12.60 10.43 -17.02
CA VAL A 143 -13.38 9.87 -15.91
C VAL A 143 -13.95 10.96 -15.01
N LEU A 144 -13.20 12.01 -14.72
CA LEU A 144 -13.69 13.16 -13.96
C LEU A 144 -14.89 13.81 -14.67
N VAL A 145 -14.76 14.11 -15.97
CA VAL A 145 -15.86 14.71 -16.75
C VAL A 145 -17.10 13.83 -16.65
N ASP A 146 -16.99 12.55 -16.99
CA ASP A 146 -18.14 11.64 -16.99
C ASP A 146 -18.77 11.50 -15.59
N TYR A 147 -17.95 11.40 -14.55
CA TYR A 147 -18.41 11.29 -13.16
C TYR A 147 -19.14 12.57 -12.71
N THR A 148 -18.61 13.75 -13.05
CA THR A 148 -19.28 15.02 -12.72
C THR A 148 -20.59 15.20 -13.49
N THR A 149 -20.65 14.76 -14.75
CA THR A 149 -21.90 14.78 -15.52
C THR A 149 -22.95 13.83 -14.94
N ASP A 150 -22.54 12.64 -14.51
CA ASP A 150 -23.41 11.64 -13.89
C ASP A 150 -24.00 12.18 -12.58
N LEU A 151 -23.15 12.72 -11.70
CA LEU A 151 -23.58 13.36 -10.45
C LEU A 151 -24.53 14.55 -10.68
N SER A 152 -24.34 15.31 -11.75
CA SER A 152 -25.16 16.50 -12.04
C SER A 152 -26.56 16.14 -12.54
N GLN A 153 -26.71 14.97 -13.16
CA GLN A 153 -28.00 14.47 -13.68
C GLN A 153 -28.77 13.64 -12.65
N GLN A 154 -28.13 13.28 -11.55
CA GLN A 154 -28.70 12.39 -10.55
C GLN A 154 -29.73 13.12 -9.67
N THR A 155 -30.98 12.66 -9.73
CA THR A 155 -32.09 13.19 -8.92
C THR A 155 -32.30 12.43 -7.60
N ALA A 156 -31.69 11.25 -7.48
CA ALA A 156 -31.73 10.41 -6.29
C ALA A 156 -30.46 10.54 -5.44
N SER A 157 -30.47 10.01 -4.22
CA SER A 157 -29.28 9.96 -3.36
C SER A 157 -28.14 9.17 -4.03
N PRO A 158 -26.88 9.64 -3.96
CA PRO A 158 -25.75 9.00 -4.61
C PRO A 158 -25.52 7.58 -4.06
N SER A 159 -25.24 6.64 -4.96
CA SER A 159 -25.05 5.24 -4.59
C SER A 159 -23.66 4.99 -3.96
N VAL A 160 -23.48 3.81 -3.37
CA VAL A 160 -22.17 3.36 -2.85
C VAL A 160 -21.10 3.36 -3.95
N GLU A 161 -21.49 3.10 -5.19
CA GLU A 161 -20.61 3.19 -6.36
C GLU A 161 -20.08 4.61 -6.59
N HIS A 162 -20.93 5.63 -6.42
CA HIS A 162 -20.52 7.03 -6.55
C HIS A 162 -19.53 7.40 -5.45
N PHE A 163 -19.79 6.97 -4.22
CA PHE A 163 -18.89 7.20 -3.08
C PHE A 163 -17.51 6.60 -3.34
N PHE A 164 -17.42 5.32 -3.72
CA PHE A 164 -16.12 4.69 -4.00
C PHE A 164 -15.44 5.27 -5.23
N THR A 165 -16.19 5.71 -6.24
CA THR A 165 -15.61 6.42 -7.39
C THR A 165 -14.89 7.70 -6.92
N ALA A 166 -15.53 8.53 -6.08
CA ALA A 166 -14.88 9.70 -5.49
C ALA A 166 -13.64 9.35 -4.66
N VAL A 167 -13.71 8.29 -3.84
CA VAL A 167 -12.57 7.82 -3.04
C VAL A 167 -11.38 7.44 -3.94
N LEU A 168 -11.63 6.72 -5.04
CA LEU A 168 -10.56 6.30 -5.97
C LEU A 168 -9.95 7.49 -6.73
N LEU A 169 -10.77 8.45 -7.16
CA LEU A 169 -10.28 9.66 -7.80
C LEU A 169 -9.42 10.50 -6.82
N GLY A 170 -9.86 10.63 -5.57
CA GLY A 170 -9.07 11.29 -4.53
C GLY A 170 -7.76 10.54 -4.21
N LEU A 171 -7.78 9.21 -4.18
CA LEU A 171 -6.57 8.39 -4.02
C LEU A 171 -5.58 8.63 -5.15
N TYR A 172 -6.08 8.79 -6.38
CA TYR A 172 -5.23 9.11 -7.53
C TYR A 172 -4.52 10.45 -7.36
N GLU A 173 -5.26 11.49 -6.98
CA GLU A 173 -4.75 12.84 -6.82
C GLU A 173 -3.68 12.94 -5.73
N VAL A 174 -3.92 12.31 -4.57
CA VAL A 174 -3.00 12.39 -3.43
C VAL A 174 -1.73 11.57 -3.65
N SER A 175 -1.83 10.44 -4.36
CA SER A 175 -0.75 9.45 -4.40
C SER A 175 0.10 9.52 -5.65
N PHE A 176 -0.42 10.05 -6.77
CA PHE A 176 0.21 9.87 -8.08
C PHE A 176 0.29 11.14 -8.94
N LEU A 177 -0.37 12.23 -8.57
CA LEU A 177 -0.11 13.52 -9.22
C LEU A 177 1.17 14.14 -8.63
N PRO A 178 2.08 14.66 -9.48
CA PRO A 178 3.21 15.43 -8.98
C PRO A 178 2.67 16.67 -8.27
N ALA A 179 3.24 17.00 -7.11
CA ALA A 179 2.97 18.28 -6.46
C ALA A 179 3.26 19.39 -7.47
N VAL A 180 2.23 20.18 -7.80
CA VAL A 180 2.40 21.38 -8.62
C VAL A 180 3.23 22.35 -7.76
N GLY A 181 4.50 22.49 -8.11
CA GLY A 181 5.47 23.39 -7.48
C GLY A 181 5.71 24.61 -8.35
#